data_AF-A0AB38EK53-F1
#
_entry.id   AF-A0AB38EK53-F1
#
_cell.length_a   1.000
_cell.length_b   1.000
_cell.length_c   1.000
_cell.angle_alpha   90.00
_cell.angle_beta   90.00
_cell.angle_gamma   90.00
#
_symmetry.space_group_name_H-M   'P 1'
#
loop_
_entity.id
_entity.type
_entity.pdbx_description
1 polymer ?
#
loop_
_entity_poly.entity_id
_entity_poly.type
_entity_poly.pdbx_seq_one_letter_code
_entity_poly.pdbx_strand_id
1 'polypeptide(L)'
;MLSWLIGHIVINHFPRIWFRPPKGPLWELNRRTGLVTIFGYKRHRKEGVIDEFIAPFYEFDAYMITTHDRHGSYYGLLLQHRYEEQRINFHALLGPDDFPQRPCALWDFLQNYMDTSGPIPDIPLFEPYRHLDPVTAIYDQQRGRNPRYWIDMDDATFKAEVDAMWQRVYAIDTFSRPNLMAQYVDYGL
;
A
#
# COMPACT_ATOMS: atom_id res chain seq x y z
N MET A 1 19.67 -31.47 -28.22
CA MET A 1 20.36 -30.37 -28.93
C MET A 1 19.39 -29.47 -29.69
N LEU A 2 18.52 -30.00 -30.57
CA LEU A 2 17.52 -29.20 -31.32
C LEU A 2 16.53 -28.41 -30.45
N SER A 3 16.10 -28.97 -29.31
CA SER A 3 15.17 -28.30 -28.38
C SER A 3 15.75 -27.01 -27.77
N TRP A 4 17.06 -26.97 -27.51
CA TRP A 4 17.75 -25.80 -26.99
C TRP A 4 17.91 -24.71 -28.05
N LEU A 5 18.19 -25.10 -29.30
CA LEU A 5 18.32 -24.16 -30.41
C LEU A 5 16.99 -23.46 -30.72
N ILE A 6 15.88 -24.22 -30.72
CA ILE A 6 14.53 -23.68 -30.92
C ILE A 6 14.14 -22.76 -29.77
N GLY A 7 14.40 -23.17 -28.52
CA GLY A 7 14.17 -22.32 -27.34
C GLY A 7 14.92 -20.99 -27.41
N HIS A 8 16.21 -21.03 -27.80
CA HIS A 8 17.04 -19.84 -27.94
C HIS A 8 16.53 -18.89 -29.04
N ILE A 9 16.08 -19.43 -30.19
CA ILE A 9 15.53 -18.62 -31.29
C ILE A 9 14.19 -17.97 -30.88
N VAL A 10 13.30 -18.71 -30.21
CA VAL A 10 12.00 -18.17 -29.77
C VAL A 10 12.18 -17.08 -28.72
N ILE A 11 13.07 -17.27 -27.74
CA ILE A 11 13.35 -16.30 -26.69
C ILE A 11 13.94 -15.00 -27.26
N ASN A 12 14.91 -15.12 -28.18
CA ASN A 12 15.70 -13.98 -28.62
C ASN A 12 15.10 -13.23 -29.83
N HIS A 13 14.34 -13.94 -30.68
CA HIS A 13 13.77 -13.36 -31.91
C HIS A 13 12.26 -13.15 -31.83
N PHE A 14 11.56 -13.91 -30.97
CA PHE A 14 10.13 -13.77 -30.74
C PHE A 14 9.77 -13.63 -29.25
N PRO A 15 10.40 -12.67 -28.53
CA PRO A 15 10.18 -12.53 -27.09
C PRO A 15 8.71 -12.29 -26.75
N ARG A 16 7.92 -11.68 -27.64
CA ARG A 16 6.47 -11.45 -27.43
C ARG A 16 5.61 -12.73 -27.40
N ILE A 17 6.10 -13.84 -27.95
CA ILE A 17 5.38 -15.13 -27.92
C ILE A 17 5.49 -15.77 -26.52
N TRP A 18 6.63 -15.57 -25.87
CA TRP A 18 6.97 -16.25 -24.61
C TRP A 18 6.90 -15.32 -23.38
N PHE A 19 7.36 -14.08 -23.53
CA PHE A 19 7.25 -13.02 -22.54
C PHE A 19 6.07 -12.13 -22.90
N ARG A 20 5.01 -12.22 -22.09
CA ARG A 20 3.93 -11.23 -22.12
C ARG A 20 4.29 -10.09 -21.18
N PRO A 21 3.96 -8.84 -21.55
CA PRO A 21 4.13 -7.73 -20.62
C PRO A 21 3.41 -8.07 -19.31
N PRO A 22 4.04 -7.78 -18.16
CA PRO A 22 3.41 -8.00 -16.87
C PRO A 22 2.06 -7.27 -16.83
N LYS A 23 1.09 -7.84 -16.12
CA LYS A 23 -0.16 -7.13 -15.85
C LYS A 23 0.21 -5.83 -15.14
N GLY A 24 -0.41 -4.71 -15.53
CA GLY A 24 -0.19 -3.42 -14.92
C GLY A 24 -0.59 -3.39 -13.43
N PRO A 25 -0.54 -2.22 -12.78
CA PRO A 25 -0.94 -2.10 -11.38
C PRO A 25 -2.37 -2.58 -11.19
N LEU A 26 -2.66 -3.22 -10.05
CA LEU A 26 -4.02 -3.63 -9.68
C LEU A 26 -4.82 -2.47 -9.09
N TRP A 27 -4.11 -1.54 -8.45
CA TRP A 27 -4.68 -0.35 -7.82
C TRP A 27 -3.63 0.76 -7.78
N GLU A 28 -4.08 2.00 -7.67
CA GLU A 28 -3.27 3.19 -7.46
C GLU A 28 -3.89 4.06 -6.35
N LEU A 29 -3.05 4.56 -5.45
CA LEU A 29 -3.42 5.55 -4.44
C LEU A 29 -2.74 6.86 -4.80
N ASN A 30 -3.53 7.84 -5.25
CA ASN A 30 -3.00 9.12 -5.68
C ASN A 30 -3.21 10.18 -4.60
N ARG A 31 -2.14 10.45 -3.84
CA ARG A 31 -2.13 11.48 -2.80
C ARG A 31 -2.52 12.86 -3.33
N ARG A 32 -2.06 13.25 -4.51
CA ARG A 32 -2.26 14.61 -5.05
C ARG A 32 -3.72 14.88 -5.38
N THR A 33 -4.44 13.88 -5.88
CA THR A 33 -5.86 14.00 -6.23
C THR A 33 -6.80 13.51 -5.12
N GLY A 34 -6.29 12.73 -4.17
CA GLY A 34 -7.10 12.05 -3.16
C GLY A 34 -7.93 10.88 -3.71
N LEU A 35 -7.63 10.44 -4.94
CA LEU A 35 -8.38 9.40 -5.64
C LEU A 35 -7.70 8.04 -5.52
N VAL A 36 -8.53 7.00 -5.51
CA VAL A 36 -8.16 5.60 -5.58
C VAL A 36 -8.62 5.07 -6.92
N THR A 37 -7.70 4.45 -7.67
CA THR A 37 -8.02 3.79 -8.94
C THR A 37 -7.87 2.27 -8.77
N ILE A 38 -8.87 1.50 -9.18
CA ILE A 38 -8.83 0.04 -9.22
C ILE A 38 -8.89 -0.40 -10.69
N PHE A 39 -7.90 -1.21 -11.10
CA PHE A 39 -7.77 -1.67 -12.48
C PHE A 39 -8.32 -3.08 -12.66
N GLY A 40 -9.35 -3.21 -13.50
CA GLY A 40 -9.99 -4.45 -13.89
C GLY A 40 -9.41 -5.05 -15.17
N TYR A 41 -8.73 -6.19 -15.04
CA TYR A 41 -8.09 -6.89 -16.17
C TYR A 41 -8.94 -8.03 -16.76
N LYS A 42 -10.23 -8.13 -16.42
CA LYS A 42 -11.11 -9.24 -16.88
C LYS A 42 -11.24 -9.25 -18.41
N ARG A 43 -11.42 -8.07 -19.02
CA ARG A 43 -11.58 -7.89 -20.46
C ARG A 43 -10.27 -7.70 -21.23
N HIS A 44 -9.19 -7.35 -20.53
CA HIS A 44 -7.87 -7.11 -21.13
C HIS A 44 -7.37 -8.28 -21.99
N ARG A 45 -7.62 -9.53 -21.57
CA ARG A 45 -7.16 -10.71 -22.34
C ARG A 45 -7.88 -10.90 -23.67
N LYS A 46 -9.14 -10.48 -23.79
CA LYS A 46 -9.98 -10.71 -24.99
C LYS A 46 -10.10 -9.47 -25.87
N GLU A 47 -10.22 -8.30 -25.26
CA GLU A 47 -10.57 -7.04 -25.93
C GLU A 47 -9.44 -6.00 -25.83
N GLY A 48 -8.40 -6.26 -25.03
CA GLY A 48 -7.32 -5.28 -24.80
C GLY A 48 -7.71 -4.09 -23.91
N VAL A 49 -8.96 -4.05 -23.42
CA VAL A 49 -9.49 -2.98 -22.56
C VAL A 49 -9.18 -3.26 -21.09
N ILE A 50 -8.68 -2.24 -20.40
CA ILE A 50 -8.52 -2.23 -18.94
C ILE A 50 -9.68 -1.42 -18.38
N ASP A 51 -10.45 -2.03 -17.48
CA ASP A 51 -11.53 -1.34 -16.79
C ASP A 51 -10.93 -0.53 -15.64
N GLU A 52 -11.42 0.69 -15.43
CA GLU A 52 -10.95 1.57 -14.36
C GLU A 52 -12.13 1.98 -13.50
N PHE A 53 -12.01 1.75 -12.19
CA PHE A 53 -12.91 2.30 -11.20
C PHE A 53 -12.16 3.35 -10.39
N ILE A 54 -12.68 4.58 -10.36
CA ILE A 54 -12.04 5.72 -9.70
C ILE A 54 -13.01 6.29 -8.68
N ALA A 55 -12.60 6.34 -7.41
CA ALA A 55 -13.38 6.92 -6.33
C ALA A 55 -12.49 7.66 -5.31
N PRO A 56 -13.02 8.64 -4.58
CA PRO A 56 -12.29 9.31 -3.49
C PRO A 56 -11.91 8.35 -2.36
N PHE A 57 -10.74 8.55 -1.74
CA PHE A 57 -10.25 7.67 -0.67
C PHE A 57 -11.17 7.61 0.55
N TYR A 58 -11.86 8.71 0.90
CA TYR A 58 -12.76 8.75 2.05
C TYR A 58 -14.04 7.90 1.86
N GLU A 59 -14.31 7.41 0.64
CA GLU A 59 -15.44 6.51 0.33
C GLU A 59 -15.08 5.04 0.55
N PHE A 60 -13.84 4.75 0.92
CA PHE A 60 -13.38 3.41 1.27
C PHE A 60 -13.34 3.22 2.78
N ASP A 61 -14.02 2.17 3.23
CA ASP A 61 -13.98 1.73 4.62
C ASP A 61 -12.93 0.61 4.77
N ALA A 62 -12.17 0.65 5.87
CA ALA A 62 -11.13 -0.30 6.17
C ALA A 62 -11.66 -1.47 7.00
N TYR A 63 -11.38 -2.69 6.54
CA TYR A 63 -11.73 -3.93 7.21
C TYR A 63 -10.47 -4.75 7.49
N MET A 64 -10.41 -5.33 8.69
CA MET A 64 -9.42 -6.34 9.02
C MET A 64 -9.97 -7.71 8.61
N ILE A 65 -9.23 -8.41 7.75
CA ILE A 65 -9.56 -9.76 7.30
C ILE A 65 -8.64 -10.77 7.99
N THR A 66 -9.23 -11.84 8.53
CA THR A 66 -8.46 -12.96 9.08
C THR A 66 -8.48 -14.09 8.07
N THR A 67 -7.30 -14.48 7.59
CA THR A 67 -7.17 -15.65 6.73
C THR A 67 -6.47 -16.76 7.50
N HIS A 68 -6.92 -17.99 7.30
CA HIS A 68 -6.36 -19.17 7.95
C HIS A 68 -5.61 -20.00 6.91
N ASP A 69 -4.35 -20.28 7.16
CA ASP A 69 -3.55 -21.25 6.39
C ASP A 69 -3.01 -22.35 7.33
N ARG A 70 -2.36 -23.37 6.77
CA ARG A 70 -1.75 -24.48 7.51
C ARG A 70 -0.75 -24.04 8.58
N HIS A 71 -0.19 -22.84 8.44
CA HIS A 71 0.80 -22.26 9.34
C HIS A 71 0.20 -21.36 10.43
N GLY A 72 -1.12 -21.11 10.40
CA GLY A 72 -1.82 -20.28 11.38
C GLY A 72 -2.75 -19.25 10.74
N SER A 73 -3.32 -18.40 11.60
CA SER A 73 -4.14 -17.26 11.20
C SER A 73 -3.25 -16.05 10.99
N TYR A 74 -3.47 -15.32 9.90
CA TYR A 74 -2.83 -14.02 9.69
C TYR A 74 -3.85 -12.95 9.37
N TYR A 75 -3.51 -11.71 9.75
CA TYR A 75 -4.38 -10.56 9.58
C TYR A 75 -3.96 -9.73 8.37
N GLY A 76 -4.92 -9.36 7.54
CA GLY A 76 -4.74 -8.50 6.38
C GLY A 76 -5.62 -7.25 6.46
N LEU A 77 -5.24 -6.23 5.69
CA LEU A 77 -6.05 -5.03 5.48
C LEU A 77 -6.82 -5.15 4.15
N LEU A 78 -8.13 -4.93 4.19
CA LEU A 78 -9.00 -4.82 3.03
C LEU A 78 -9.64 -3.43 3.02
N LEU A 79 -9.56 -2.71 1.91
CA LEU A 79 -10.39 -1.54 1.69
C LEU A 79 -11.58 -1.92 0.83
N GLN A 80 -12.78 -1.54 1.25
CA GLN A 80 -14.01 -1.78 0.52
C GLN A 80 -14.72 -0.45 0.28
N HIS A 81 -15.13 -0.24 -0.97
CA HIS A 81 -15.90 0.94 -1.34
C HIS A 81 -17.30 0.87 -0.72
N ARG A 82 -17.79 2.00 -0.20
CA ARG A 82 -19.07 2.05 0.53
C ARG A 82 -20.29 1.81 -0.36
N TYR A 83 -20.24 2.28 -1.61
CA TYR A 83 -21.41 2.30 -2.50
C TYR A 83 -21.39 1.24 -3.61
N GLU A 84 -20.23 0.69 -3.92
CA GLU A 84 -20.04 -0.28 -5.00
C GLU A 84 -19.30 -1.51 -4.50
N GLU A 85 -19.47 -2.64 -5.17
CA GLU A 85 -18.79 -3.90 -4.84
C GLU A 85 -17.32 -3.92 -5.32
N GLN A 86 -16.58 -2.86 -4.95
CA GLN A 86 -15.17 -2.69 -5.27
C GLN A 86 -14.34 -2.86 -3.99
N ARG A 87 -13.27 -3.65 -4.08
CA ARG A 87 -12.41 -3.96 -2.93
C ARG A 87 -10.94 -4.07 -3.32
N ILE A 88 -10.07 -3.60 -2.43
CA ILE A 88 -8.62 -3.68 -2.55
C ILE A 88 -8.11 -4.51 -1.40
N ASN A 89 -7.43 -5.61 -1.72
CA ASN A 89 -6.79 -6.46 -0.73
C ASN A 89 -5.31 -6.11 -0.62
N PHE A 90 -4.91 -5.56 0.53
CA PHE A 90 -3.53 -5.19 0.83
C PHE A 90 -2.73 -6.32 1.50
N HIS A 91 -3.28 -7.55 1.56
CA HIS A 91 -2.58 -8.70 2.13
C HIS A 91 -1.19 -8.91 1.51
N ALA A 92 -0.99 -8.63 0.23
CA ALA A 92 0.32 -8.75 -0.41
C ALA A 92 1.39 -7.78 0.15
N LEU A 93 0.99 -6.71 0.84
CA LEU A 93 1.92 -5.77 1.49
C LEU A 93 2.34 -6.22 2.88
N LEU A 94 1.62 -7.18 3.47
CA LEU A 94 1.89 -7.71 4.80
C LEU A 94 2.45 -9.14 4.66
N GLY A 95 3.57 -9.40 5.34
CA GLY A 95 4.01 -10.78 5.53
C GLY A 95 3.01 -11.54 6.39
N PRO A 96 2.90 -12.88 6.25
CA PRO A 96 2.05 -13.68 7.12
C PRO A 96 2.51 -13.50 8.57
N ASP A 97 1.62 -12.96 9.41
CA ASP A 97 1.87 -12.69 10.82
C ASP A 97 0.56 -12.71 11.61
N ASP A 98 0.62 -13.16 12.86
CA ASP A 98 -0.53 -13.28 13.77
C ASP A 98 -0.79 -11.99 14.56
N PHE A 99 -0.17 -10.89 14.13
CA PHE A 99 -0.11 -9.62 14.84
C PHE A 99 -1.09 -8.58 14.26
N PRO A 100 -2.26 -8.34 14.90
CA PRO A 100 -3.33 -7.51 14.33
C PRO A 100 -3.01 -6.02 14.24
N GLN A 101 -2.01 -5.53 14.98
CA GLN A 101 -1.58 -4.13 14.93
C GLN A 101 -0.85 -3.79 13.62
N ARG A 102 -0.33 -4.78 12.87
CA ARG A 102 0.28 -4.53 11.54
C ARG A 102 -0.73 -3.99 10.53
N PRO A 103 -1.90 -4.64 10.31
CA PRO A 103 -2.99 -4.05 9.53
C PRO A 103 -3.39 -2.65 10.02
N CYS A 104 -3.42 -2.42 11.34
CA CYS A 104 -3.73 -1.09 11.90
C CYS A 104 -2.67 -0.05 11.54
N ALA A 105 -1.38 -0.38 11.69
CA ALA A 105 -0.28 0.48 11.28
C ALA A 105 -0.29 0.79 9.78
N LEU A 106 -0.62 -0.22 8.96
CA LEU A 106 -0.77 -0.02 7.51
C LEU A 106 -1.93 0.92 7.21
N TRP A 107 -3.06 0.78 7.91
CA TRP A 107 -4.19 1.71 7.76
C TRP A 107 -3.82 3.14 8.16
N ASP A 108 -3.15 3.33 9.30
CA ASP A 108 -2.66 4.64 9.74
C ASP A 108 -1.64 5.22 8.73
N PHE A 109 -0.78 4.37 8.16
CA PHE A 109 0.15 4.77 7.09
C PHE A 109 -0.59 5.24 5.84
N LEU A 110 -1.61 4.51 5.37
CA LEU A 110 -2.38 4.87 4.19
C LEU A 110 -3.15 6.18 4.41
N GLN A 111 -3.76 6.37 5.58
CA GLN A 111 -4.43 7.63 5.93
C GLN A 111 -3.44 8.80 5.90
N ASN A 112 -2.28 8.68 6.54
CA ASN A 112 -1.26 9.73 6.53
C ASN A 112 -0.69 10.00 5.12
N TYR A 113 -0.56 8.95 4.30
CA TYR A 113 -0.12 9.08 2.92
C TYR A 113 -1.18 9.74 2.02
N MET A 114 -2.47 9.51 2.26
CA MET A 114 -3.54 10.14 1.47
C MET A 114 -3.91 11.54 1.98
N ASP A 115 -3.61 11.86 3.24
CA ASP A 115 -3.84 13.18 3.82
C ASP A 115 -2.81 14.20 3.30
N THR A 116 -3.28 15.15 2.49
CA THR A 116 -2.47 16.22 1.91
C THR A 116 -2.16 17.36 2.89
N SER A 117 -2.78 17.38 4.09
CA SER A 117 -2.56 18.44 5.08
C SER A 117 -1.24 18.30 5.84
N GLY A 118 -0.76 17.07 6.02
CA GLY A 118 0.50 16.74 6.69
C GLY A 118 1.63 16.40 5.70
N PRO A 119 2.88 16.25 6.19
CA PRO A 119 3.98 15.73 5.36
C PRO A 119 3.75 14.25 5.01
N ILE A 120 4.37 13.77 3.93
CA ILE A 120 4.35 12.34 3.60
C ILE A 120 5.03 11.52 4.71
N PRO A 121 4.60 10.26 4.92
CA PRO A 121 5.24 9.36 5.87
C PRO A 121 6.76 9.32 5.71
N ASP A 122 7.46 9.39 6.83
CA ASP A 122 8.92 9.45 6.83
C ASP A 122 9.52 8.04 6.76
N ILE A 123 9.75 7.56 5.53
CA ILE A 123 10.34 6.25 5.25
C ILE A 123 11.48 6.37 4.23
N PRO A 124 12.47 5.46 4.26
CA PRO A 124 13.60 5.47 3.32
C PRO A 124 13.18 5.52 1.85
N LEU A 125 12.09 4.83 1.49
CA LEU A 125 11.57 4.78 0.12
C LEU A 125 11.23 6.17 -0.43
N PHE A 126 10.72 7.06 0.42
CA PHE A 126 10.26 8.38 -0.01
C PHE A 126 11.35 9.44 0.03
N GLU A 127 12.49 9.18 0.66
CA GLU A 127 13.61 10.14 0.82
C GLU A 127 13.96 10.87 -0.50
N PRO A 128 14.14 10.19 -1.64
CA PRO A 128 14.49 10.87 -2.90
C PRO A 128 13.38 11.79 -3.43
N TYR A 129 12.14 11.57 -3.02
CA TYR A 129 10.95 12.23 -3.56
C TYR A 129 10.32 13.25 -2.59
N ARG A 130 10.79 13.34 -1.33
CA ARG A 130 10.22 14.24 -0.30
C ARG A 130 10.14 15.69 -0.77
N HIS A 131 11.16 16.15 -1.48
CA HIS A 131 11.23 17.51 -2.02
C HIS A 131 10.21 17.81 -3.13
N LEU A 132 9.61 16.79 -3.73
CA LEU A 132 8.57 16.94 -4.77
C LEU A 132 7.19 17.21 -4.18
N ASP A 133 6.97 16.87 -2.90
CA ASP A 133 5.73 17.17 -2.19
C ASP A 133 5.86 18.54 -1.47
N PRO A 134 5.06 19.56 -1.86
CA PRO A 134 5.24 20.93 -1.36
C PRO A 134 4.99 21.05 0.15
N VAL A 135 4.05 20.28 0.70
CA VAL A 135 3.73 20.30 2.13
C VAL A 135 4.88 19.71 2.93
N THR A 136 5.42 18.59 2.45
CA THR A 136 6.60 17.95 3.02
C THR A 136 7.83 18.84 2.93
N ALA A 137 8.07 19.48 1.79
CA ALA A 137 9.22 20.36 1.60
C ALA A 137 9.20 21.55 2.58
N ILE A 138 8.04 22.19 2.77
CA ILE A 138 7.87 23.28 3.75
C ILE A 138 8.11 22.76 5.18
N TYR A 139 7.52 21.62 5.51
CA TYR A 139 7.67 21.00 6.83
C TYR A 139 9.13 20.66 7.15
N ASP A 140 9.84 20.05 6.20
CA ASP A 140 11.25 19.67 6.33
C ASP A 140 12.15 20.91 6.45
N GLN A 141 11.86 21.98 5.68
CA GLN A 141 12.59 23.25 5.77
C GLN A 141 12.40 23.93 7.13
N GLN A 142 11.17 23.97 7.65
CA GLN A 142 10.87 24.57 8.95
C GLN A 142 11.57 23.84 10.11
N ARG A 143 11.75 22.51 9.98
CA ARG A 143 12.42 21.69 10.99
C ARG A 143 13.93 21.54 10.78
N GLY A 144 14.46 22.06 9.68
CA GLY A 144 15.88 21.89 9.34
C GLY A 144 16.28 20.42 9.15
N ARG A 145 15.37 19.59 8.63
CA ARG A 145 15.63 18.16 8.39
C ARG A 145 16.74 17.98 7.34
N ASN A 146 17.65 17.04 7.56
CA ASN A 146 18.62 16.62 6.54
C ASN A 146 17.89 15.91 5.37
N PRO A 147 18.04 16.36 4.10
CA PRO A 147 17.46 15.70 2.92
C PRO A 147 18.00 14.30 2.61
N ARG A 148 19.07 13.88 3.30
CA ARG A 148 19.71 12.55 3.17
C ARG A 148 19.68 11.79 4.50
N TYR A 149 18.74 12.11 5.38
CA TYR A 149 18.58 11.51 6.70
C TYR A 149 18.65 9.99 6.68
N TRP A 150 17.89 9.34 5.79
CA TRP A 150 17.88 7.87 5.70
C TRP A 150 19.09 7.31 4.94
N ILE A 151 19.66 8.06 4.00
CA ILE A 151 20.71 7.57 3.10
C ILE A 151 22.08 7.61 3.79
N ASP A 152 22.34 8.63 4.60
CA ASP A 152 23.62 8.83 5.28
C ASP A 152 23.65 8.17 6.68
N MET A 153 22.56 7.50 7.08
CA MET A 153 22.44 6.78 8.35
C MET A 153 23.27 5.49 8.34
N ASP A 154 24.02 5.22 9.41
CA ASP A 154 24.75 3.97 9.56
C ASP A 154 23.83 2.80 9.95
N ASP A 155 24.28 1.58 9.70
CA ASP A 155 23.49 0.35 9.92
C ASP A 155 22.98 0.20 11.36
N ALA A 156 23.75 0.62 12.37
CA ALA A 156 23.36 0.47 13.77
C ALA A 156 22.27 1.47 14.15
N THR A 157 22.40 2.73 13.71
CA THR A 157 21.36 3.75 13.86
C THR A 157 20.10 3.37 13.09
N PHE A 158 20.24 2.89 11.86
CA PHE A 158 19.11 2.41 11.05
C PHE A 158 18.35 1.29 11.76
N LYS A 159 19.08 0.31 12.30
CA LYS A 159 18.46 -0.78 13.06
C LYS A 159 17.71 -0.26 14.29
N ALA A 160 18.30 0.69 15.05
CA ALA A 160 17.65 1.27 16.21
C ALA A 160 16.35 2.02 15.85
N GLU A 161 16.34 2.77 14.75
CA GLU A 161 15.14 3.46 14.25
C GLU A 161 14.04 2.48 13.83
N VAL A 162 14.40 1.41 13.12
CA VAL A 162 13.46 0.35 12.73
C VAL A 162 12.90 -0.35 13.97
N ASP A 163 13.73 -0.67 14.95
CA ASP A 163 13.29 -1.30 16.20
C ASP A 163 12.34 -0.35 16.97
N ALA A 164 12.63 0.96 17.00
CA ALA A 164 11.75 1.97 17.59
C ALA A 164 10.42 2.12 16.82
N MET A 165 10.43 2.02 15.48
CA MET A 165 9.20 1.95 14.67
C MET A 165 8.37 0.74 15.05
N TRP A 166 8.98 -0.43 15.21
CA TRP A 166 8.27 -1.62 15.66
C TRP A 166 7.64 -1.44 17.04
N GLN A 167 8.36 -0.86 18.01
CA GLN A 167 7.78 -0.56 19.33
C GLN A 167 6.55 0.35 19.24
N ARG A 168 6.56 1.35 18.35
CA ARG A 168 5.38 2.20 18.11
C ARG A 168 4.22 1.40 17.53
N VAL A 169 4.48 0.48 16.60
CA VAL A 169 3.45 -0.41 16.05
C VAL A 169 2.87 -1.33 17.14
N TYR A 170 3.71 -1.89 18.02
CA TYR A 170 3.26 -2.68 19.18
C TYR A 170 2.39 -1.89 20.16
N ALA A 171 2.61 -0.58 20.26
CA ALA A 171 1.84 0.31 21.12
C ALA A 171 0.53 0.83 20.48
N ILE A 172 0.21 0.47 19.23
CA ILE A 172 -1.02 0.93 18.57
C ILE A 172 -2.24 0.38 19.30
N ASP A 173 -3.13 1.30 19.66
CA ASP A 173 -4.33 1.08 20.46
C ASP A 173 -5.62 1.21 19.64
N THR A 174 -5.57 1.06 18.31
CA THR A 174 -6.70 1.33 17.39
C THR A 174 -8.02 0.69 17.84
N PHE A 175 -7.98 -0.52 18.39
CA PHE A 175 -9.17 -1.23 18.88
C PHE A 175 -9.76 -0.66 20.18
N SER A 176 -8.98 0.11 20.94
CA SER A 176 -9.41 0.79 22.17
C SER A 176 -9.86 2.23 21.91
N ARG A 177 -9.64 2.77 20.70
CA ARG A 177 -10.03 4.14 20.34
C ARG A 177 -11.57 4.26 20.29
N PRO A 178 -12.14 5.38 20.77
CA PRO A 178 -13.58 5.59 20.70
C PRO A 178 -14.05 5.65 19.25
N ASN A 179 -15.08 4.88 18.91
CA ASN A 179 -15.70 4.92 17.60
C ASN A 179 -16.52 6.20 17.44
N LEU A 180 -15.93 7.19 16.75
CA LEU A 180 -16.58 8.49 16.49
C LEU A 180 -17.86 8.38 15.64
N MET A 181 -18.01 7.28 14.88
CA MET A 181 -19.19 7.01 14.08
C MET A 181 -20.32 6.35 14.85
N ALA A 182 -20.08 5.88 16.09
CA ALA A 182 -21.11 5.21 16.90
C ALA A 182 -22.31 6.09 17.24
N GLN A 183 -22.14 7.41 17.23
CA GLN A 183 -23.24 8.36 17.42
C GLN A 183 -24.05 8.64 16.13
N TYR A 184 -23.53 8.26 14.97
CA TYR A 184 -24.11 8.58 13.65
C TYR A 184 -24.62 7.33 12.91
N VAL A 185 -24.26 6.13 13.39
CA VAL A 185 -24.59 4.86 12.75
C VAL A 185 -25.34 3.98 13.74
N ASP A 186 -26.55 3.57 13.38
CA ASP A 186 -27.28 2.53 14.09
C ASP A 186 -26.71 1.17 13.67
N TYR A 187 -26.07 0.49 14.62
CA TYR A 187 -25.44 -0.80 14.38
C TYR A 187 -26.42 -1.97 14.39
N GLY A 188 -27.72 -1.76 14.64
CA GLY A 188 -28.76 -2.77 14.54
C GLY A 188 -28.38 -4.09 15.25
N LEU A 189 -28.51 -4.11 16.58
CA LEU A 189 -28.34 -5.34 17.37
C LEU A 189 -29.39 -6.40 17.04
#